data_AF-A0A2E7S670-F1
#
_entry.id   AF-A0A2E7S670-F1
#
_cell.length_a   1.000
_cell.length_b   1.000
_cell.length_c   1.000
_cell.angle_alpha   90.00
_cell.angle_beta   90.00
_cell.angle_gamma   90.00
#
_symmetry.space_group_name_H-M   'P 1'
#
loop_
_entity.id
_entity.type
_entity.pdbx_description
1 polymer ?
#
loop_
_entity_poly.entity_id
_entity_poly.type
_entity_poly.pdbx_seq_one_letter_code
_entity_poly.pdbx_strand_id
1 'polypeptide(L)'
;GAVFSLQHGVDAVLLPPEQGNESLWETARNLTTEIDESTEPVIDPSLVTASIISVEPAGIGERVCVDLIERLSPGEGLAIGSSASSLCLVHGETIPSEYVPSRPFRVNAGAIHSYVLMADGSTRYLSELQAGDEVTVLSNDGSNRGAVIGRLKVERRPFIVLRFSTSMNEGQIMLQQAETVRLISSSGEAVPVTHIEEGSEILVLNEASMRHIGQAVSGEVAER
;
A
#
# COMPACT_ATOMS: atom_id res chain seq x y z
N GLY A 1 -23.28 22.58 -20.14
CA GLY A 1 -22.98 23.06 -18.78
C GLY A 1 -23.73 22.17 -17.80
N ALA A 2 -23.08 21.78 -16.70
CA ALA A 2 -23.52 20.82 -15.67
C ALA A 2 -23.23 19.31 -15.89
N VAL A 3 -22.59 18.88 -16.99
CA VAL A 3 -22.21 17.45 -17.18
C VAL A 3 -20.87 17.10 -16.50
N PHE A 4 -20.10 18.09 -16.04
CA PHE A 4 -18.76 17.89 -15.44
C PHE A 4 -18.66 18.34 -13.97
N SER A 5 -19.79 18.52 -13.25
CA SER A 5 -19.78 19.11 -11.89
C SER A 5 -20.26 18.19 -10.76
N LEU A 6 -20.49 16.91 -10.99
CA LEU A 6 -20.80 15.96 -9.90
C LEU A 6 -19.63 15.00 -9.72
N GLN A 7 -18.60 15.48 -9.03
CA GLN A 7 -17.39 14.72 -8.70
C GLN A 7 -17.54 13.95 -7.38
N HIS A 8 -18.76 13.86 -6.84
CA HIS A 8 -19.15 12.98 -5.75
C HIS A 8 -20.49 12.37 -6.16
N GLY A 9 -20.53 11.04 -6.32
CA GLY A 9 -21.77 10.30 -6.55
C GLY A 9 -22.69 10.37 -5.33
N VAL A 10 -23.95 9.98 -5.53
CA VAL A 10 -24.91 9.77 -4.43
C VAL A 10 -25.06 8.26 -4.19
N ASP A 11 -25.10 7.84 -2.93
CA ASP A 11 -25.25 6.42 -2.57
C ASP A 11 -26.61 5.84 -2.97
N ALA A 12 -27.61 6.71 -3.12
CA ALA A 12 -28.94 6.36 -3.59
C ALA A 12 -29.65 7.56 -4.22
N VAL A 13 -30.56 7.28 -5.15
CA VAL A 13 -31.51 8.25 -5.70
C VAL A 13 -32.92 7.82 -5.30
N LEU A 14 -33.64 8.68 -4.58
CA LEU A 14 -35.04 8.45 -4.27
C LEU A 14 -35.90 8.84 -5.48
N LEU A 15 -36.62 7.88 -6.04
CA LEU A 15 -37.55 8.11 -7.14
C LEU A 15 -38.98 8.33 -6.63
N PRO A 16 -39.77 9.20 -7.30
CA PRO A 16 -41.20 9.33 -7.02
C PRO A 16 -41.95 8.03 -7.37
N PRO A 17 -43.20 7.86 -6.89
CA PRO A 17 -44.01 6.69 -7.20
C PRO A 17 -44.07 6.41 -8.71
N GLU A 18 -44.02 5.12 -9.08
CA GLU A 18 -43.94 4.67 -10.47
C GLU A 18 -45.12 5.12 -11.33
N GLN A 19 -46.29 5.25 -10.70
CA GLN A 19 -47.50 5.70 -11.36
C GLN A 19 -47.35 7.14 -11.87
N GLY A 20 -47.32 7.32 -13.19
CA GLY A 20 -47.10 8.62 -13.85
C GLY A 20 -45.63 9.04 -14.03
N ASN A 21 -44.68 8.15 -13.68
CA ASN A 21 -43.23 8.35 -13.88
C ASN A 21 -42.58 7.13 -14.55
N GLU A 22 -43.30 6.39 -15.39
CA GLU A 22 -42.87 5.08 -15.90
C GLU A 22 -41.54 5.15 -16.67
N SER A 23 -41.32 6.20 -17.47
CA SER A 23 -40.07 6.39 -18.24
C SER A 23 -38.84 6.63 -17.36
N LEU A 24 -39.05 7.24 -16.19
CA LEU A 24 -38.00 7.53 -15.23
C LEU A 24 -37.56 6.25 -14.51
N TRP A 25 -38.53 5.39 -14.18
CA TRP A 25 -38.29 4.05 -13.65
C TRP A 25 -37.69 3.08 -14.68
N GLU A 26 -38.08 3.19 -15.96
CA GLU A 26 -37.45 2.44 -17.05
C GLU A 26 -35.97 2.81 -17.22
N THR A 27 -35.66 4.12 -17.19
CA THR A 27 -34.28 4.61 -17.25
C THR A 27 -33.46 4.12 -16.05
N ALA A 28 -34.03 4.17 -14.83
CA ALA A 28 -33.37 3.67 -13.63
C ALA A 28 -33.07 2.15 -13.70
N ARG A 29 -34.02 1.36 -14.21
CA ARG A 29 -33.81 -0.09 -14.41
C ARG A 29 -32.73 -0.39 -15.45
N ASN A 30 -32.70 0.37 -16.54
CA ASN A 30 -31.67 0.22 -17.58
C ASN A 30 -30.27 0.58 -17.07
N LEU A 31 -30.17 1.55 -16.14
CA LEU A 31 -28.89 1.89 -15.48
C LEU A 31 -28.42 0.81 -14.50
N THR A 32 -29.33 0.08 -13.85
CA THR A 32 -28.96 -1.04 -12.96
C THR A 32 -28.48 -2.29 -13.71
N THR A 33 -28.83 -2.45 -14.98
CA THR A 33 -28.43 -3.61 -15.80
C THR A 33 -27.04 -3.49 -16.43
N GLU A 34 -26.39 -2.33 -16.35
CA GLU A 34 -25.00 -2.11 -16.81
C GLU A 34 -23.96 -2.23 -15.68
N ILE A 35 -24.32 -2.87 -14.55
CA ILE A 35 -23.30 -3.39 -13.64
C ILE A 35 -22.92 -4.77 -14.20
N ASP A 36 -21.98 -4.75 -15.12
CA ASP A 36 -21.29 -5.94 -15.60
C ASP A 36 -20.62 -6.60 -14.38
N GLU A 37 -21.27 -7.62 -13.81
CA GLU A 37 -20.64 -8.57 -12.90
C GLU A 37 -19.66 -9.46 -13.70
N SER A 38 -18.72 -8.84 -14.42
CA SER A 38 -17.49 -9.49 -14.79
C SER A 38 -16.71 -9.68 -13.49
N THR A 39 -17.05 -10.73 -12.74
CA THR A 39 -16.17 -11.29 -11.71
C THR A 39 -14.92 -11.78 -12.39
N GLU A 40 -13.98 -10.85 -12.65
CA GLU A 40 -12.58 -11.23 -12.73
C GLU A 40 -12.26 -11.98 -11.43
N PRO A 41 -11.48 -13.08 -11.50
CA PRO A 41 -11.14 -13.84 -10.31
C PRO A 41 -10.50 -12.89 -9.30
N VAL A 42 -11.15 -12.71 -8.16
CA VAL A 42 -10.58 -12.00 -7.02
C VAL A 42 -9.39 -12.83 -6.55
N ILE A 43 -8.19 -12.45 -6.99
CA ILE A 43 -6.96 -13.03 -6.50
C ILE A 43 -6.71 -12.38 -5.15
N ASP A 44 -6.76 -13.17 -4.09
CA ASP A 44 -6.41 -12.70 -2.75
C ASP A 44 -4.98 -12.12 -2.77
N PRO A 45 -4.75 -11.00 -2.06
CA PRO A 45 -3.43 -10.40 -1.98
C PRO A 45 -2.43 -11.45 -1.47
N SER A 46 -1.41 -11.72 -2.28
CA SER A 46 -0.40 -12.75 -1.97
C SER A 46 1.00 -12.17 -2.03
N LEU A 47 1.85 -12.62 -1.09
CA LEU A 47 3.26 -12.29 -1.11
C LEU A 47 3.93 -13.06 -2.26
N VAL A 48 4.58 -12.32 -3.14
CA VAL A 48 5.33 -12.83 -4.28
C VAL A 48 6.77 -12.33 -4.22
N THR A 49 7.67 -13.05 -4.88
CA THR A 49 9.04 -12.60 -5.08
C THR A 49 9.11 -11.58 -6.21
N ALA A 50 9.79 -10.46 -5.95
CA ALA A 50 10.18 -9.47 -6.95
C ALA A 50 11.70 -9.39 -7.06
N SER A 51 12.21 -9.21 -8.27
CA SER A 51 13.64 -9.00 -8.53
C SER A 51 13.93 -7.50 -8.66
N ILE A 52 14.96 -7.01 -7.98
CA ILE A 52 15.43 -5.62 -8.11
C ILE A 52 16.05 -5.40 -9.49
N ILE A 53 15.53 -4.41 -10.21
CA ILE A 53 15.98 -4.00 -11.55
C ILE A 53 17.03 -2.90 -11.45
N SER A 54 16.89 -1.97 -10.50
CA SER A 54 17.85 -0.86 -10.29
C SER A 54 17.79 -0.31 -8.86
N VAL A 55 18.93 0.23 -8.44
CA VAL A 55 19.12 0.92 -7.15
C VAL A 55 19.78 2.27 -7.41
N GLU A 56 19.04 3.36 -7.20
CA GLU A 56 19.53 4.71 -7.53
C GLU A 56 19.39 5.67 -6.33
N PRO A 57 20.34 6.59 -6.12
CA PRO A 57 20.17 7.68 -5.17
C PRO A 57 19.00 8.58 -5.56
N ALA A 58 18.14 8.96 -4.61
CA ALA A 58 16.92 9.72 -4.85
C ALA A 58 16.86 11.09 -4.13
N GLY A 59 18.01 11.60 -3.66
CA GLY A 59 18.12 12.92 -3.04
C GLY A 59 17.60 12.96 -1.59
N ILE A 60 17.21 14.14 -1.10
CA ILE A 60 16.76 14.36 0.28
C ILE A 60 15.25 14.62 0.32
N GLY A 61 14.50 13.70 0.93
CA GLY A 61 13.03 13.74 1.04
C GLY A 61 12.53 13.61 2.47
N GLU A 62 11.21 13.66 2.66
CA GLU A 62 10.55 13.44 3.94
C GLU A 62 10.22 11.95 4.12
N ARG A 63 10.73 11.35 5.19
CA ARG A 63 10.50 9.96 5.57
C ARG A 63 9.51 9.90 6.73
N VAL A 64 8.52 9.02 6.63
CA VAL A 64 7.61 8.67 7.72
C VAL A 64 8.15 7.45 8.47
N CYS A 65 8.25 7.53 9.80
CA CYS A 65 8.27 6.36 10.68
C CYS A 65 6.89 6.14 11.26
N VAL A 66 6.45 4.89 11.26
CA VAL A 66 5.21 4.46 11.91
C VAL A 66 5.59 3.77 13.21
N ASP A 67 5.17 4.33 14.35
CA ASP A 67 5.24 3.67 15.65
C ASP A 67 3.88 3.09 16.01
N LEU A 68 3.82 1.79 16.19
CA LEU A 68 2.64 1.06 16.62
C LEU A 68 2.54 1.08 18.15
N ILE A 69 1.33 0.86 18.67
CA ILE A 69 1.10 0.74 20.13
C ILE A 69 1.46 -0.66 20.68
N GLU A 70 1.90 -1.55 19.82
CA GLU A 70 2.27 -2.93 20.16
C GLU A 70 3.58 -3.32 19.48
N ARG A 71 4.10 -4.50 19.85
CA ARG A 71 5.39 -4.96 19.35
C ARG A 71 5.26 -5.75 18.06
N LEU A 72 6.29 -5.61 17.24
CA LEU A 72 6.57 -6.41 16.04
C LEU A 72 7.53 -7.55 16.40
N SER A 73 7.27 -8.71 15.82
CA SER A 73 8.15 -9.87 15.83
C SER A 73 9.18 -9.79 14.70
N PRO A 74 10.31 -10.51 14.78
CA PRO A 74 11.19 -10.69 13.62
C PRO A 74 10.41 -11.25 12.42
N GLY A 75 10.67 -10.75 11.22
CA GLY A 75 9.88 -11.06 10.02
C GLY A 75 8.60 -10.23 9.82
N GLU A 76 8.09 -9.56 10.86
CA GLU A 76 6.91 -8.67 10.72
C GLU A 76 7.29 -7.26 10.24
N GLY A 77 6.40 -6.65 9.47
CA GLY A 77 6.56 -5.33 8.90
C GLY A 77 5.25 -4.74 8.39
N LEU A 78 5.37 -3.71 7.55
CA LEU A 78 4.24 -3.11 6.85
C LEU A 78 4.44 -3.25 5.34
N ALA A 79 3.37 -3.51 4.60
CA ALA A 79 3.37 -3.51 3.14
C ALA A 79 3.30 -2.06 2.64
N ILE A 80 4.36 -1.58 2.01
CA ILE A 80 4.52 -0.19 1.56
C ILE A 80 5.07 -0.14 0.14
N GLY A 81 4.58 0.76 -0.70
CA GLY A 81 5.06 0.91 -2.08
C GLY A 81 4.72 2.27 -2.66
N SER A 82 5.34 2.65 -3.77
CA SER A 82 4.97 3.89 -4.48
C SER A 82 3.73 3.71 -5.36
N SER A 83 3.27 2.47 -5.52
CA SER A 83 2.02 2.11 -6.18
C SER A 83 1.18 1.23 -5.25
N ALA A 84 -0.13 1.44 -5.23
CA ALA A 84 -1.03 0.66 -4.39
C ALA A 84 -1.13 -0.82 -4.80
N SER A 85 -0.87 -1.14 -6.07
CA SER A 85 -0.93 -2.52 -6.57
C SER A 85 0.32 -3.35 -6.25
N SER A 86 1.40 -2.73 -5.77
CA SER A 86 2.68 -3.40 -5.50
C SER A 86 3.39 -2.79 -4.29
N LEU A 87 3.24 -3.47 -3.15
CA LEU A 87 3.72 -3.01 -1.84
C LEU A 87 4.84 -3.93 -1.33
N CYS A 88 6.06 -3.41 -1.17
CA CYS A 88 7.16 -4.16 -0.57
C CYS A 88 6.95 -4.37 0.93
N LEU A 89 7.37 -5.53 1.45
CA LEU A 89 7.36 -5.78 2.89
C LEU A 89 8.54 -5.06 3.58
N VAL A 90 8.27 -3.90 4.18
CA VAL A 90 9.24 -3.12 4.95
C VAL A 90 9.25 -3.62 6.40
N HIS A 91 10.38 -4.21 6.79
CA HIS A 91 10.54 -4.87 8.08
C HIS A 91 10.58 -3.90 9.26
N GLY A 92 10.03 -4.32 10.40
CA GLY A 92 10.11 -3.57 11.65
C GLY A 92 11.53 -3.46 12.20
N GLU A 93 11.79 -2.42 13.00
CA GLU A 93 13.08 -2.19 13.67
C GLU A 93 13.27 -3.17 14.86
N THR A 94 13.17 -4.47 14.62
CA THR A 94 13.27 -5.54 15.63
C THR A 94 14.69 -6.09 15.74
N ILE A 95 15.50 -5.97 14.69
CA ILE A 95 16.90 -6.40 14.66
C ILE A 95 17.80 -5.25 15.14
N PRO A 96 18.62 -5.45 16.18
CA PRO A 96 19.55 -4.43 16.65
C PRO A 96 20.61 -4.13 15.59
N SER A 97 21.04 -2.87 15.51
CA SER A 97 22.22 -2.49 14.74
C SER A 97 23.39 -2.23 15.69
N GLU A 98 24.62 -2.21 15.18
CA GLU A 98 25.81 -1.87 15.98
C GLU A 98 25.72 -0.49 16.63
N TYR A 99 24.98 0.43 16.02
CA TYR A 99 24.96 1.85 16.40
C TYR A 99 23.69 2.27 17.15
N VAL A 100 22.60 1.52 17.01
CA VAL A 100 21.27 1.92 17.50
C VAL A 100 20.51 0.69 18.03
N PRO A 101 19.98 0.75 19.28
CA PRO A 101 19.15 -0.31 19.82
C PRO A 101 17.84 -0.44 19.03
N SER A 102 17.31 -1.66 18.95
CA SER A 102 16.05 -1.93 18.25
C SER A 102 14.86 -1.25 18.94
N ARG A 103 13.88 -0.86 18.13
CA ARG A 103 12.58 -0.35 18.56
C ARG A 103 11.53 -1.26 17.94
N PRO A 104 11.23 -2.41 18.57
CA PRO A 104 10.39 -3.45 17.98
C PRO A 104 8.90 -3.08 18.02
N PHE A 105 8.58 -1.83 17.74
CA PHE A 105 7.24 -1.25 17.56
C PHE A 105 7.27 -0.22 16.42
N ARG A 106 8.44 0.02 15.81
CA ARG A 106 8.68 1.02 14.77
C ARG A 106 8.90 0.35 13.44
N VAL A 107 8.32 0.91 12.38
CA VAL A 107 8.71 0.66 10.99
C VAL A 107 9.26 1.95 10.39
N ASN A 108 10.45 1.88 9.80
CA ASN A 108 11.05 2.98 9.05
C ASN A 108 10.45 2.99 7.63
N ALA A 109 9.17 3.35 7.54
CA ALA A 109 8.26 3.07 6.43
C ALA A 109 8.76 3.48 5.04
N GLY A 110 8.72 4.77 4.71
CA GLY A 110 9.00 5.23 3.35
C GLY A 110 8.82 6.73 3.17
N ALA A 111 8.80 7.17 1.91
CA ALA A 111 8.54 8.56 1.55
C ALA A 111 7.06 8.93 1.79
N ILE A 112 6.77 10.20 2.04
CA ILE A 112 5.40 10.68 2.34
C ILE A 112 4.33 10.35 1.29
N HIS A 113 4.70 10.09 0.03
CA HIS A 113 3.80 9.72 -1.06
C HIS A 113 3.61 8.21 -1.21
N SER A 114 4.35 7.38 -0.47
CA SER A 114 4.18 5.93 -0.56
C SER A 114 2.85 5.52 0.05
N TYR A 115 2.25 4.47 -0.49
CA TYR A 115 1.07 3.82 0.07
C TYR A 115 1.45 2.84 1.17
N VAL A 116 0.53 2.61 2.09
CA VAL A 116 0.57 1.51 3.07
C VAL A 116 -0.75 0.74 3.04
N LEU A 117 -0.70 -0.56 3.30
CA LEU A 117 -1.89 -1.40 3.49
C LEU A 117 -2.53 -1.14 4.87
N MET A 118 -3.80 -0.73 4.85
CA MET A 118 -4.63 -0.51 6.04
C MET A 118 -5.23 -1.83 6.54
N ALA A 119 -5.68 -1.88 7.79
CA ALA A 119 -6.28 -3.10 8.39
C ALA A 119 -7.62 -3.51 7.74
N ASP A 120 -8.31 -2.59 7.08
CA ASP A 120 -9.54 -2.85 6.32
C ASP A 120 -9.30 -3.35 4.89
N GLY A 121 -8.03 -3.54 4.50
CA GLY A 121 -7.63 -3.98 3.16
C GLY A 121 -7.62 -2.87 2.11
N SER A 122 -7.78 -1.60 2.50
CA SER A 122 -7.55 -0.45 1.62
C SER A 122 -6.08 -0.01 1.64
N THR A 123 -5.70 0.85 0.70
CA THR A 123 -4.40 1.54 0.74
C THR A 123 -4.58 3.03 1.01
N ARG A 124 -3.65 3.63 1.78
CA ARG A 124 -3.60 5.08 2.06
C ARG A 124 -2.19 5.61 1.92
N TYR A 125 -2.04 6.89 1.58
CA TYR A 125 -0.72 7.51 1.57
C TYR A 125 -0.17 7.63 3.00
N LEU A 126 1.15 7.43 3.15
CA LEU A 126 1.84 7.61 4.44
C LEU A 126 1.66 9.03 5.01
N SER A 127 1.49 10.04 4.14
CA SER A 127 1.20 11.43 4.53
C SER A 127 -0.19 11.66 5.12
N GLU A 128 -1.15 10.77 4.83
CA GLU A 128 -2.54 10.89 5.28
C GLU A 128 -2.79 10.16 6.60
N LEU A 129 -1.86 9.33 7.05
CA LEU A 129 -2.00 8.57 8.28
C LEU A 129 -2.07 9.51 9.51
N GLN A 130 -2.81 9.05 10.51
CA GLN A 130 -2.95 9.72 11.80
C GLN A 130 -2.73 8.72 12.93
N ALA A 131 -2.40 9.22 14.12
CA ALA A 131 -2.41 8.37 15.31
C ALA A 131 -3.84 7.89 15.58
N GLY A 132 -4.00 6.60 15.86
CA GLY A 132 -5.30 5.95 15.98
C GLY A 132 -5.78 5.24 14.72
N ASP A 133 -5.20 5.51 13.55
CA ASP A 133 -5.43 4.69 12.36
C ASP A 133 -4.89 3.25 12.58
N GLU A 134 -5.52 2.27 11.92
CA GLU A 134 -5.15 0.86 12.02
C GLU A 134 -4.55 0.37 10.69
N VAL A 135 -3.34 -0.18 10.74
CA VAL A 135 -2.60 -0.70 9.58
C VAL A 135 -2.44 -2.20 9.66
N THR A 136 -2.22 -2.84 8.51
CA THR A 136 -1.92 -4.27 8.46
C THR A 136 -0.45 -4.52 8.75
N VAL A 137 -0.17 -5.23 9.84
CA VAL A 137 1.12 -5.87 10.09
C VAL A 137 1.15 -7.18 9.33
N LEU A 138 2.13 -7.33 8.45
CA LEU A 138 2.31 -8.49 7.60
C LEU A 138 3.60 -9.22 7.98
N SER A 139 3.54 -10.55 8.02
CA SER A 139 4.68 -11.45 8.24
C SER A 139 5.15 -12.06 6.93
N ASN A 140 6.40 -12.51 6.88
CA ASN A 140 7.02 -13.12 5.71
C ASN A 140 6.38 -14.46 5.28
N ASP A 141 5.59 -15.10 6.16
CA ASP A 141 4.81 -16.30 5.89
C ASP A 141 3.40 -16.00 5.33
N GLY A 142 3.09 -14.72 5.12
CA GLY A 142 1.79 -14.25 4.62
C GLY A 142 0.73 -14.08 5.70
N SER A 143 1.01 -14.45 6.96
CA SER A 143 0.09 -14.15 8.06
C SER A 143 0.05 -12.65 8.32
N ASN A 144 -1.13 -12.15 8.70
CA ASN A 144 -1.35 -10.73 8.95
C ASN A 144 -2.29 -10.48 10.13
N ARG A 145 -2.25 -9.25 10.63
CA ARG A 145 -3.09 -8.73 11.73
C ARG A 145 -3.17 -7.22 11.68
N GLY A 146 -4.24 -6.64 12.21
CA GLY A 146 -4.33 -5.20 12.43
C GLY A 146 -3.44 -4.74 13.59
N ALA A 147 -2.92 -3.52 13.50
CA ALA A 147 -2.22 -2.84 14.58
C ALA A 147 -2.46 -1.33 14.54
N VAL A 148 -2.69 -0.73 15.70
CA VAL A 148 -2.98 0.71 15.81
C VAL A 148 -1.70 1.54 15.82
N ILE A 149 -1.70 2.62 15.05
CA ILE A 149 -0.63 3.61 15.03
C ILE A 149 -0.69 4.45 16.31
N GLY A 150 0.39 4.41 17.09
CA GLY A 150 0.55 5.27 18.27
C GLY A 150 1.17 6.64 17.93
N ARG A 151 2.15 6.67 17.03
CA ARG A 151 2.83 7.92 16.63
C ARG A 151 3.39 7.83 15.22
N LEU A 152 3.30 8.95 14.50
CA LEU A 152 4.00 9.14 13.23
C LEU A 152 5.15 10.14 13.43
N LYS A 153 6.33 9.82 12.91
CA LYS A 153 7.47 10.73 12.94
C LYS A 153 7.95 11.01 11.52
N VAL A 154 7.82 12.27 11.10
CA VAL A 154 8.29 12.76 9.79
C VAL A 154 9.64 13.46 9.96
N GLU A 155 10.65 13.07 9.18
CA GLU A 155 11.94 13.76 9.16
C GLU A 155 12.60 13.69 7.78
N ARG A 156 13.45 14.69 7.47
CA ARG A 156 14.16 14.74 6.20
C ARG A 156 15.41 13.86 6.22
N ARG A 157 15.56 12.99 5.22
CA ARG A 157 16.65 12.01 5.11
C ARG A 157 17.08 11.84 3.65
N PRO A 158 18.33 11.38 3.39
CA PRO A 158 18.72 10.91 2.07
C PRO A 158 17.99 9.60 1.73
N PHE A 159 17.54 9.50 0.49
CA PHE A 159 16.77 8.37 -0.04
C PHE A 159 17.53 7.64 -1.14
N ILE A 160 17.15 6.38 -1.31
CA ILE A 160 17.36 5.59 -2.51
C ILE A 160 15.99 5.21 -3.08
N VAL A 161 15.93 5.03 -4.40
CA VAL A 161 14.80 4.42 -5.10
C VAL A 161 15.22 3.02 -5.53
N LEU A 162 14.37 2.05 -5.23
CA LEU A 162 14.49 0.67 -5.64
C LEU A 162 13.39 0.40 -6.67
N ARG A 163 13.75 0.06 -7.90
CA ARG A 163 12.80 -0.42 -8.91
C ARG A 163 12.88 -1.94 -8.97
N PHE A 164 11.73 -2.59 -9.08
CA PHE A 164 11.63 -4.04 -9.07
C PHE A 164 10.60 -4.54 -10.08
N SER A 165 10.78 -5.78 -10.54
CA SER A 165 9.83 -6.49 -11.41
C SER A 165 9.29 -7.71 -10.69
N THR A 166 7.99 -7.91 -10.80
CA THR A 166 7.31 -9.18 -10.52
C THR A 166 6.93 -9.85 -11.84
N SER A 167 6.30 -11.02 -11.79
CA SER A 167 5.74 -11.65 -12.98
C SER A 167 4.57 -10.88 -13.60
N MET A 168 3.93 -9.98 -12.84
CA MET A 168 2.72 -9.26 -13.28
C MET A 168 2.99 -7.81 -13.66
N ASN A 169 3.88 -7.13 -12.93
CA ASN A 169 4.09 -5.69 -13.06
C ASN A 169 5.48 -5.28 -12.58
N GLU A 170 5.86 -4.06 -12.93
CA GLU A 170 7.00 -3.35 -12.34
C GLU A 170 6.49 -2.38 -11.26
N GLY A 171 7.29 -2.19 -10.23
CA GLY A 171 7.00 -1.27 -9.13
C GLY A 171 8.26 -0.56 -8.65
N GLN A 172 8.06 0.39 -7.74
CA GLN A 172 9.15 1.08 -7.09
C GLN A 172 8.82 1.42 -5.63
N ILE A 173 9.86 1.50 -4.81
CA ILE A 173 9.78 2.03 -3.45
C ILE A 173 10.92 3.01 -3.19
N MET A 174 10.60 4.10 -2.49
CA MET A 174 11.58 5.08 -2.05
C MET A 174 11.79 4.96 -0.55
N LEU A 175 13.01 4.59 -0.15
CA LEU A 175 13.37 4.33 1.24
C LEU A 175 14.56 5.19 1.66
N GLN A 176 14.64 5.51 2.95
CA GLN A 176 15.85 6.13 3.47
C GLN A 176 17.04 5.18 3.28
N GLN A 177 18.17 5.73 2.82
CA GLN A 177 19.44 5.01 2.78
C GLN A 177 20.02 4.86 4.20
N ALA A 178 19.67 3.78 4.91
CA ALA A 178 20.23 3.45 6.22
C ALA A 178 20.10 1.97 6.58
N GLU A 179 21.03 1.46 7.38
CA GLU A 179 21.07 0.06 7.86
C GLU A 179 19.84 -0.38 8.66
N THR A 180 19.12 0.57 9.26
CA THR A 180 17.91 0.30 10.05
C THR A 180 16.65 0.18 9.21
N VAL A 181 16.73 0.46 7.90
CA VAL A 181 15.64 0.25 6.95
C VAL A 181 15.92 -1.06 6.23
N ARG A 182 15.00 -2.02 6.37
CA ARG A 182 15.16 -3.38 5.85
C ARG A 182 13.95 -3.79 5.05
N LEU A 183 14.18 -4.50 3.95
CA LEU A 183 13.16 -5.25 3.23
C LEU A 183 13.30 -6.74 3.58
N ILE A 184 12.23 -7.50 3.41
CA ILE A 184 12.30 -8.95 3.53
C ILE A 184 12.70 -9.56 2.18
N SER A 185 13.72 -10.41 2.17
CA SER A 185 14.18 -11.15 0.99
C SER A 185 13.25 -12.31 0.64
N SER A 186 13.41 -12.90 -0.56
CA SER A 186 12.71 -14.15 -0.93
C SER A 186 13.00 -15.33 0.00
N SER A 187 14.12 -15.32 0.73
CA SER A 187 14.47 -16.29 1.77
C SER A 187 13.83 -16.02 3.13
N GLY A 188 13.08 -14.92 3.27
CA GLY A 188 12.44 -14.51 4.53
C GLY A 188 13.36 -13.73 5.48
N GLU A 189 14.56 -13.38 5.06
CA GLU A 189 15.54 -12.63 5.86
C GLU A 189 15.33 -11.11 5.73
N ALA A 190 15.55 -10.37 6.81
CA ALA A 190 15.49 -8.91 6.77
C ALA A 190 16.84 -8.33 6.30
N VAL A 191 16.87 -7.82 5.08
CA VAL A 191 18.06 -7.29 4.42
C VAL A 191 18.06 -5.76 4.47
N PRO A 192 19.13 -5.10 4.97
CA PRO A 192 19.26 -3.65 4.91
C PRO A 192 19.23 -3.14 3.48
N VAL A 193 18.53 -2.03 3.25
CA VAL A 193 18.41 -1.45 1.91
C VAL A 193 19.74 -0.95 1.34
N THR A 194 20.75 -0.75 2.20
CA THR A 194 22.14 -0.45 1.85
C THR A 194 22.91 -1.62 1.25
N HIS A 195 22.42 -2.85 1.46
CA HIS A 195 22.98 -4.09 0.92
C HIS A 195 22.18 -4.65 -0.26
N ILE A 196 21.09 -3.97 -0.65
CA ILE A 196 20.29 -4.36 -1.81
C ILE A 196 20.99 -3.87 -3.08
N GLU A 197 21.14 -4.78 -4.04
CA GLU A 197 21.72 -4.54 -5.35
C GLU A 197 20.82 -5.09 -6.47
N GLU A 198 21.12 -4.73 -7.72
CA GLU A 198 20.45 -5.31 -8.90
C GLU A 198 20.51 -6.84 -8.86
N GLY A 199 19.36 -7.48 -9.12
CA GLY A 199 19.21 -8.94 -9.01
C GLY A 199 18.89 -9.46 -7.61
N SER A 200 18.92 -8.61 -6.57
CA SER A 200 18.39 -9.00 -5.25
C SER A 200 16.91 -9.36 -5.34
N GLU A 201 16.47 -10.30 -4.52
CA GLU A 201 15.07 -10.75 -4.49
C GLU A 201 14.40 -10.35 -3.18
N ILE A 202 13.23 -9.73 -3.27
CA ILE A 202 12.45 -9.22 -2.13
C ILE A 202 11.01 -9.72 -2.16
N LEU A 203 10.35 -9.72 -1.01
CA LEU A 203 8.91 -9.99 -0.90
C LEU A 203 8.09 -8.72 -1.16
N VAL A 204 7.13 -8.85 -2.05
CA VAL A 204 6.17 -7.81 -2.44
C VAL A 204 4.77 -8.40 -2.34
N LEU A 205 3.86 -7.65 -1.74
CA LEU A 205 2.43 -7.89 -1.82
C LEU A 205 1.92 -7.29 -3.12
N ASN A 206 1.50 -8.15 -4.04
CA ASN A 206 0.81 -7.71 -5.25
C ASN A 206 -0.70 -7.83 -5.04
N GLU A 207 -1.40 -6.72 -5.23
CA GLU A 207 -2.86 -6.72 -5.33
C GLU A 207 -3.23 -6.66 -6.81
N ALA A 208 -3.85 -7.73 -7.33
CA ALA A 208 -4.36 -7.74 -8.70
C ALA A 208 -5.52 -6.76 -8.89
N SER A 209 -6.25 -6.42 -7.82
CA SER A 209 -7.36 -5.48 -7.84
C SER A 209 -6.98 -4.15 -7.19
N MET A 210 -6.92 -3.07 -7.96
CA MET A 210 -6.79 -1.70 -7.43
C MET A 210 -7.90 -1.41 -6.42
N ARG A 211 -7.57 -1.39 -5.13
CA ARG A 211 -8.45 -0.87 -4.07
C ARG A 211 -7.94 0.49 -3.61
N HIS A 212 -8.16 1.50 -4.44
CA HIS A 212 -8.06 2.89 -4.02
C HIS A 212 -9.38 3.33 -3.40
N ILE A 213 -9.36 3.59 -2.10
CA ILE A 213 -10.45 4.27 -1.36
C ILE A 213 -11.83 3.66 -1.63
N GLY A 214 -12.19 2.65 -0.85
CA GLY A 214 -13.59 2.28 -0.60
C GLY A 214 -14.41 1.68 -1.75
N GLN A 215 -14.00 1.78 -3.01
CA GLN A 215 -14.69 1.16 -4.15
C GLN A 215 -13.70 0.77 -5.25
N ALA A 216 -13.94 -0.39 -5.87
CA ALA A 216 -13.25 -0.79 -7.11
C ALA A 216 -13.61 0.23 -8.20
N VAL A 217 -12.70 1.16 -8.50
CA VAL A 217 -12.86 2.03 -9.66
C VAL A 217 -12.32 1.26 -10.86
N SER A 218 -13.20 0.85 -11.76
CA SER A 218 -12.86 0.31 -13.09
C SER A 218 -12.33 1.42 -14.02
N GLY A 219 -11.32 2.15 -13.54
CA GLY A 219 -10.60 3.17 -14.30
C GLY A 219 -9.13 2.79 -14.38
N GLU A 220 -8.56 2.83 -15.57
CA GLU A 220 -7.11 2.68 -15.78
C GLU A 220 -6.35 3.86 -15.12
N VAL A 221 -6.10 3.77 -13.81
CA VAL A 221 -5.21 4.70 -13.12
C VAL A 221 -3.78 4.26 -13.39
N ALA A 222 -3.12 4.88 -14.36
CA ALA A 222 -1.70 4.63 -14.62
C ALA A 222 -0.82 5.46 -13.66
N GLU A 223 -0.33 4.84 -12.59
CA GLU A 223 0.72 5.39 -11.73
C GLU A 223 2.09 5.27 -12.44
N ARG A 224 2.92 6.31 -12.43
CA ARG A 224 4.22 6.37 -13.13
C ARG A 224 5.33 6.91 -12.24
#